data_AF-A0A7S2APL9-F1
#
_entry.id   AF-A0A7S2APL9-F1
#
_cell.length_a   1.000
_cell.length_b   1.000
_cell.length_c   1.000
_cell.angle_alpha   90.00
_cell.angle_beta   90.00
_cell.angle_gamma   90.00
#
_symmetry.space_group_name_H-M   'P 1'
#
loop_
_entity.id
_entity.type
_entity.pdbx_description
1 polymer ?
#
loop_
_entity_poly.entity_id
_entity_poly.type
_entity_poly.pdbx_seq_one_letter_code
_entity_poly.pdbx_strand_id
1 'polypeptide(L)'
;SQNIKEGKSMRTKTVVGICKAARRVVLLSGTPALNRATELYTQLEALLPSQMPSFTQFAERYCIKETQRFGRRTVEKWGGARRSAELSCLLRGSVMVRRLKRDVLEQLPAKR
;
A
#
# COMPACT_ATOMS: atom_id res chain seq x y z
N SER A 1 -8.04 4.90 4.10
CA SER A 1 -7.31 3.63 4.12
C SER A 1 -5.94 3.71 4.79
N GLN A 2 -5.38 4.89 5.07
CA GLN A 2 -4.10 4.99 5.81
C GLN A 2 -4.07 4.22 7.15
N ASN A 3 -5.23 4.01 7.75
CA ASN A 3 -5.42 3.24 8.98
C ASN A 3 -5.34 1.70 8.81
N ILE A 4 -5.36 1.16 7.59
CA ILE A 4 -5.27 -0.28 7.32
C ILE A 4 -3.89 -0.72 6.80
N LYS A 5 -2.85 0.09 7.04
CA LYS A 5 -1.49 -0.16 6.53
C LYS A 5 -0.69 -1.23 7.28
N GLU A 6 -1.10 -1.55 8.51
CA GLU A 6 -0.36 -2.47 9.40
C GLU A 6 -1.07 -3.82 9.45
N GLY A 7 -0.58 -4.79 8.69
CA GLY A 7 -1.22 -6.11 8.54
C GLY A 7 -1.39 -6.90 9.83
N LYS A 8 -0.56 -6.64 10.86
CA LYS A 8 -0.68 -7.33 12.16
C LYS A 8 -1.79 -6.77 13.05
N SER A 9 -2.25 -5.54 12.79
CA SER A 9 -3.27 -4.89 13.63
C SER A 9 -4.64 -5.56 13.49
N MET A 10 -5.37 -5.67 14.61
CA MET A 10 -6.74 -6.24 14.61
C MET A 10 -7.66 -5.47 13.65
N ARG A 11 -7.59 -4.14 13.68
CA ARG A 11 -8.34 -3.27 12.76
C ARG A 11 -8.13 -3.63 11.29
N THR A 12 -6.88 -3.84 10.87
CA THR A 12 -6.59 -4.19 9.48
C THR A 12 -7.18 -5.55 9.14
N LYS A 13 -6.98 -6.56 9.99
CA LYS A 13 -7.52 -7.91 9.76
C LYS A 13 -9.05 -7.90 9.62
N THR A 14 -9.76 -7.21 10.52
CA THR A 14 -11.22 -7.11 10.48
C THR A 14 -11.70 -6.36 9.25
N VAL A 15 -11.14 -5.19 8.95
CA VAL A 15 -11.56 -4.37 7.81
C VAL A 15 -11.25 -5.07 6.48
N VAL A 16 -10.07 -5.68 6.34
CA VAL A 16 -9.72 -6.44 5.13
C VAL A 16 -10.66 -7.63 4.96
N GLY A 17 -11.02 -8.33 6.04
CA GLY A 17 -12.01 -9.41 6.00
C GLY A 17 -13.37 -8.95 5.48
N ILE A 18 -13.86 -7.81 5.96
CA ILE A 18 -15.11 -7.21 5.48
C ILE A 18 -14.99 -6.82 4.00
N CYS A 19 -13.89 -6.18 3.59
CA CYS A 19 -13.65 -5.80 2.21
C CYS A 19 -13.65 -7.02 1.27
N LYS A 20 -13.06 -8.15 1.69
CA LYS A 20 -13.03 -9.39 0.92
C LYS A 20 -14.41 -10.00 0.70
N ALA A 21 -15.33 -9.82 1.65
CA ALA A 21 -16.70 -10.29 1.53
C ALA A 21 -17.60 -9.32 0.73
N ALA A 22 -17.19 -8.06 0.59
CA ALA A 22 -17.96 -7.05 -0.10
C ALA A 22 -17.82 -7.17 -1.62
N ARG A 23 -18.93 -6.98 -2.35
CA ARG A 23 -18.94 -7.00 -3.82
C ARG A 23 -18.16 -5.84 -4.44
N ARG A 24 -18.13 -4.69 -3.77
CA ARG A 24 -17.47 -3.46 -4.23
C ARG A 24 -16.81 -2.77 -3.05
N VAL A 25 -15.56 -2.34 -3.24
CA VAL A 25 -14.76 -1.67 -2.22
C VAL A 25 -14.15 -0.42 -2.83
N VAL A 26 -14.30 0.71 -2.15
CA VAL A 26 -13.64 1.98 -2.50
C VAL A 26 -12.83 2.43 -1.30
N LEU A 27 -11.50 2.50 -1.47
CA LEU A 27 -10.59 2.95 -0.42
C LEU A 27 -10.21 4.41 -0.65
N LEU A 28 -10.51 5.27 0.32
CA LEU A 28 -10.16 6.69 0.28
C LEU A 28 -8.88 6.97 1.08
N SER A 29 -7.91 7.65 0.49
CA SER A 29 -6.68 8.08 1.17
C SER A 29 -6.22 9.45 0.65
N GLY A 30 -5.66 10.29 1.52
CA GLY A 30 -5.04 11.55 1.10
C GLY A 30 -3.72 11.31 0.38
N THR A 31 -2.81 10.54 1.01
CA THR A 31 -1.54 10.09 0.42
C THR A 31 -1.51 8.56 0.41
N PRO A 32 -1.47 7.91 -0.77
CA PRO A 32 -1.67 6.46 -0.87
C PRO A 32 -0.50 5.61 -0.31
N ALA A 33 0.73 6.13 -0.29
CA ALA A 33 1.86 5.47 0.38
C ALA A 33 2.90 6.51 0.81
N LEU A 34 3.44 6.37 2.02
CA LEU A 34 4.40 7.32 2.57
C LEU A 34 5.85 6.95 2.25
N ASN A 35 6.26 5.67 2.27
CA ASN A 35 7.63 5.23 1.91
C ASN A 35 7.83 3.69 1.82
N ARG A 36 6.89 2.87 2.31
CA ARG A 36 7.08 1.40 2.42
C ARG A 36 6.10 0.65 1.55
N ALA A 37 6.59 -0.27 0.71
CA ALA A 37 5.73 -1.07 -0.15
C ALA A 37 4.84 -2.03 0.67
N THR A 38 5.27 -2.46 1.86
CA THR A 38 4.48 -3.29 2.78
C THR A 38 3.14 -2.66 3.19
N GLU A 39 3.07 -1.33 3.29
CA GLU A 39 1.86 -0.58 3.66
C GLU A 39 0.77 -0.60 2.56
N LEU A 40 1.17 -0.90 1.32
CA LEU A 40 0.26 -1.01 0.18
C LEU A 40 -0.34 -2.41 0.06
N TYR A 41 0.37 -3.44 0.53
CA TYR A 41 -0.06 -4.83 0.35
C TYR A 41 -1.46 -5.08 0.91
N THR A 42 -1.73 -4.63 2.14
CA THR A 42 -3.03 -4.84 2.80
C THR A 42 -4.17 -4.10 2.09
N GLN A 43 -3.88 -2.93 1.51
CA GLN A 43 -4.86 -2.15 0.75
C GLN A 43 -5.17 -2.83 -0.59
N LEU A 44 -4.13 -3.35 -1.26
CA LEU A 44 -4.25 -4.08 -2.51
C LEU A 44 -4.96 -5.43 -2.31
N GLU A 45 -4.64 -6.14 -1.22
CA GLU A 45 -5.32 -7.37 -0.84
C GLU A 45 -6.81 -7.14 -0.57
N ALA A 46 -7.18 -5.98 0.00
CA ALA A 46 -8.58 -5.62 0.21
C ALA A 46 -9.33 -5.30 -1.10
N LEU A 47 -8.63 -4.76 -2.11
CA LEU A 47 -9.23 -4.36 -3.39
C LEU A 47 -9.26 -5.51 -4.42
N LEU A 48 -8.22 -6.34 -4.44
CA LEU A 48 -7.99 -7.39 -5.44
C LEU A 48 -7.61 -8.73 -4.76
N PRO A 49 -8.47 -9.29 -3.90
CA PRO A 49 -8.10 -10.45 -3.09
C PRO A 49 -7.76 -11.70 -3.90
N SER A 50 -8.33 -11.87 -5.09
CA SER A 50 -8.09 -13.02 -5.97
C SER A 50 -6.86 -12.88 -6.87
N GLN A 51 -6.33 -11.66 -7.05
CA GLN A 51 -5.21 -11.39 -7.95
C GLN A 51 -3.91 -11.10 -7.20
N MET A 52 -3.95 -10.91 -5.88
CA MET A 52 -2.75 -10.63 -5.11
C MET A 52 -1.92 -11.88 -4.88
N PRO A 53 -0.59 -11.82 -5.13
CA PRO A 53 0.32 -12.88 -4.74
C PRO A 53 0.43 -12.93 -3.21
N SER A 54 1.07 -13.98 -2.69
CA SER A 54 1.35 -14.05 -1.25
C SER A 54 2.17 -12.85 -0.78
N PHE A 55 2.02 -12.48 0.50
CA PHE A 55 2.77 -11.37 1.09
C PHE A 55 4.28 -11.52 0.88
N THR A 56 4.81 -12.73 1.02
CA THR A 56 6.24 -13.01 0.83
C THR A 56 6.68 -12.72 -0.60
N GLN A 57 5.95 -13.18 -1.62
CA GLN A 57 6.28 -12.90 -3.02
C GLN A 57 6.20 -11.41 -3.35
N PHE A 58 5.19 -10.72 -2.81
CA PHE A 58 5.07 -9.27 -2.97
C PHE A 58 6.23 -8.53 -2.28
N ALA A 59 6.54 -8.90 -1.03
CA ALA A 59 7.59 -8.29 -0.24
C ALA A 59 8.96 -8.54 -0.86
N GLU A 60 9.21 -9.76 -1.32
CA GLU A 60 10.38 -10.09 -2.09
C GLU A 60 10.48 -9.26 -3.34
N ARG A 61 9.40 -8.92 -4.05
CA ARG A 61 9.45 -8.13 -5.30
C ARG A 61 9.58 -6.62 -5.10
N TYR A 62 8.94 -6.06 -4.08
CA TYR A 62 8.76 -4.60 -3.93
C TYR A 62 9.29 -4.03 -2.61
N CYS A 63 9.73 -4.86 -1.65
CA CYS A 63 10.32 -4.41 -0.40
C CYS A 63 11.83 -4.65 -0.36
N ILE A 64 12.52 -3.90 0.48
CA ILE A 64 13.93 -4.08 0.81
C ILE A 64 13.99 -4.99 2.04
N LYS A 65 14.82 -6.03 1.97
CA LYS A 65 15.05 -6.93 3.09
C LYS A 65 16.12 -6.33 4.00
N GLU A 66 15.75 -6.03 5.24
CA GLU A 66 16.65 -5.51 6.26
C GLU A 66 16.90 -6.60 7.31
N THR A 67 18.15 -7.01 7.44
CA THR A 67 18.56 -8.00 8.45
C THR A 67 19.07 -7.26 9.68
N GLN A 68 18.35 -7.37 10.79
CA GLN A 68 18.77 -6.82 12.08
C GLN A 68 19.23 -7.93 13.01
N ARG A 69 20.45 -7.80 13.54
CA ARG A 69 21.01 -8.74 14.51
C ARG A 69 20.81 -8.21 15.94
N PHE A 70 20.09 -8.98 16.76
CA PHE A 70 19.87 -8.74 18.17
C PHE A 70 20.58 -9.82 18.99
N GLY A 71 21.82 -9.56 19.39
CA GLY A 71 22.65 -10.53 20.11
C GLY A 71 22.91 -11.79 19.28
N ARG A 72 22.37 -12.93 19.75
CA ARG A 72 22.41 -14.24 19.05
C ARG A 72 21.26 -14.46 18.06
N ARG A 73 20.26 -13.58 18.04
CA ARG A 73 19.10 -13.69 17.15
C ARG A 73 19.26 -12.78 15.93
N THR A 74 18.99 -13.33 14.76
CA THR A 74 18.88 -12.57 13.51
C THR A 74 17.41 -12.44 13.16
N VAL A 75 16.92 -11.21 13.00
CA VAL A 75 15.54 -10.90 12.64
C VAL A 75 15.53 -10.21 11.29
N GLU A 76 14.76 -10.76 10.37
CA GLU A 76 14.56 -10.17 9.05
C GLU A 76 13.30 -9.29 9.07
N LYS A 77 13.42 -8.07 8.56
CA LYS A 77 12.32 -7.12 8.43
C LYS A 77 12.22 -6.64 6.99
N TRP A 78 10.99 -6.46 6.52
CA TRP A 78 10.73 -5.88 5.21
C TRP A 78 10.51 -4.37 5.38
N GLY A 79 11.46 -3.59 4.86
CA GLY A 79 11.48 -2.14 4.89
C GLY A 79 11.49 -1.53 3.49
N GLY A 80 11.45 -0.19 3.44
CA GLY A 80 11.56 0.59 2.21
C GLY A 80 10.63 0.20 1.06
N ALA A 81 11.02 0.63 -0.14
CA ALA A 81 10.38 0.24 -1.39
C ALA A 81 11.47 0.09 -2.46
N ARG A 82 11.39 -0.99 -3.24
CA ARG A 82 12.17 -1.19 -4.45
C ARG A 82 11.24 -1.23 -5.66
N ARG A 83 11.75 -0.87 -6.84
CA ARG A 83 10.96 -0.80 -8.08
C ARG A 83 9.71 0.08 -7.94
N SER A 84 9.84 1.21 -7.25
CA SER A 84 8.74 2.14 -6.98
C SER A 84 8.08 2.70 -8.25
N ALA A 85 8.85 2.87 -9.33
CA ALA A 85 8.33 3.28 -10.64
C ALA A 85 7.38 2.23 -11.24
N GLU A 86 7.79 0.96 -11.27
CA GLU A 86 6.96 -0.17 -11.71
C GLU A 86 5.68 -0.25 -10.89
N LEU A 87 5.82 -0.24 -9.56
CA LEU A 87 4.67 -0.29 -8.65
C LEU A 87 3.73 0.90 -8.85
N SER A 88 4.26 2.11 -9.00
CA SER A 88 3.43 3.30 -9.27
C SER A 88 2.70 3.22 -10.60
N CYS A 89 3.32 2.64 -11.64
CA CYS A 89 2.67 2.44 -12.93
C CYS A 89 1.49 1.46 -12.80
N LEU A 90 1.73 0.31 -12.16
CA LEU A 90 0.70 -0.70 -11.89
C LEU A 90 -0.48 -0.11 -11.10
N LEU A 91 -0.20 0.63 -10.03
CA LEU A 91 -1.25 1.23 -9.21
C LEU A 91 -2.13 2.20 -10.01
N ARG A 92 -1.52 3.12 -10.77
CA ARG A 92 -2.23 4.12 -11.57
C ARG A 92 -3.02 3.51 -12.73
N GLY A 93 -2.52 2.43 -13.31
CA GLY A 93 -3.17 1.74 -14.42
C GLY A 93 -4.33 0.83 -14.01
N SER A 94 -4.42 0.43 -12.73
CA SER A 94 -5.39 -0.58 -12.28
C SER A 94 -6.41 -0.05 -11.27
N VAL A 95 -5.96 0.36 -10.08
CA VAL A 95 -6.84 0.55 -8.90
C VAL A 95 -6.80 1.96 -8.29
N MET A 96 -5.87 2.81 -8.73
CA MET A 96 -5.62 4.10 -8.10
C MET A 96 -5.95 5.26 -9.02
N VAL A 97 -6.96 6.03 -8.65
CA VAL A 97 -7.23 7.34 -9.23
C VAL A 97 -6.58 8.42 -8.35
N ARG A 98 -5.60 9.16 -8.90
CA ARG A 98 -4.87 10.21 -8.18
C ARG A 98 -4.68 11.44 -9.05
N ARG A 99 -5.12 12.60 -8.56
CA ARG A 99 -4.86 13.92 -9.15
C ARG A 99 -3.97 14.73 -8.23
N LEU A 100 -3.02 15.48 -8.78
CA LEU A 100 -2.18 16.39 -8.00
C LEU A 100 -2.77 17.78 -8.05
N LYS A 101 -2.46 18.58 -7.03
CA LYS A 101 -2.91 19.96 -6.94
C LYS A 101 -2.55 20.77 -8.18
N ARG A 102 -1.32 20.60 -8.70
CA ARG A 102 -0.84 21.25 -9.93
C ARG A 102 -1.67 20.88 -11.17
N ASP A 103 -2.25 19.68 -11.21
CA ASP A 103 -3.03 19.20 -12.35
C ASP A 103 -4.46 19.78 -12.35
N VAL A 104 -4.88 20.44 -11.25
CA VAL A 104 -6.24 20.98 -11.07
C VAL A 104 -6.25 22.47 -10.69
N LEU A 105 -5.09 23.06 -10.36
CA LEU A 105 -5.03 24.43 -9.82
C LEU A 105 -5.41 25.48 -10.86
N GLU A 106 -5.24 25.20 -12.15
CA GLU A 106 -5.66 26.11 -13.24
C GLU A 106 -7.17 26.36 -13.23
N GLN A 107 -7.96 25.51 -12.57
CA GLN A 107 -9.40 25.64 -12.43
C GLN A 107 -9.82 26.46 -11.21
N LEU A 108 -8.87 26.94 -10.39
CA LEU A 108 -9.15 27.59 -9.11
C LEU A 108 -8.36 28.90 -8.97
N PRO A 109 -8.92 29.93 -8.29
CA PRO A 109 -8.19 31.16 -8.04
C PRO A 109 -6.92 30.90 -7.22
N ALA A 110 -5.91 31.76 -7.41
CA ALA A 110 -4.63 31.65 -6.73
C ALA A 110 -4.83 31.61 -5.20
N LYS A 111 -4.08 30.71 -4.55
CA LYS A 111 -4.11 30.57 -3.10
C LYS A 111 -3.52 31.84 -2.47
N ARG A 112 -4.32 32.60 -1.71
CA ARG A 112 -3.85 33.71 -0.86
C ARG A 112 -3.03 33.18 0.30
#